data_AF-A0A2K9HJ45-F1
#
_entry.id   AF-A0A2K9HJ45-F1
#
_cell.length_a   1.000
_cell.length_b   1.000
_cell.length_c   1.000
_cell.angle_alpha   90.00
_cell.angle_beta   90.00
_cell.angle_gamma   90.00
#
_symmetry.space_group_name_H-M   'P 1'
#
loop_
_entity.id
_entity.type
_entity.pdbx_description
1 polymer ?
#
loop_
_entity_poly.entity_id
_entity_poly.type
_entity_poly.pdbx_seq_one_letter_code
_entity_poly.pdbx_strand_id
1 'polypeptide(L)' 'MNWILGIGALALGIWQLVVSKQYFDNMKNQSAPLLFSIIAVIFSMLFAAFLIVYGLIKLFT' A
#
# COMPACT_ATOMS: atom_id res chain seq x y z
N MET A 1 -20.80 -7.84 -7.18
CA MET A 1 -19.40 -7.96 -7.64
C MET A 1 -18.58 -6.71 -7.34
N ASN A 2 -19.07 -5.50 -7.67
CA ASN A 2 -18.41 -4.22 -7.34
C ASN A 2 -18.11 -4.04 -5.85
N TRP A 3 -19.05 -4.39 -4.96
CA TRP A 3 -18.85 -4.34 -3.50
C TRP A 3 -17.70 -5.23 -3.01
N ILE A 4 -17.59 -6.45 -3.53
CA ILE A 4 -16.51 -7.39 -3.15
C ILE A 4 -15.15 -6.84 -3.61
N LEU A 5 -15.08 -6.31 -4.83
CA LEU A 5 -13.87 -5.67 -5.36
C LEU A 5 -13.51 -4.39 -4.61
N GLY A 6 -14.50 -3.60 -4.21
CA GLY A 6 -14.32 -2.37 -3.45
C GLY A 6 -13.80 -2.61 -2.05
N ILE A 7 -14.45 -3.51 -1.29
CA ILE A 7 -14.01 -3.90 0.06
C ILE A 7 -12.64 -4.59 -0.01
N GLY A 8 -12.42 -5.47 -0.99
CA GLY A 8 -11.14 -6.14 -1.19
C GLY A 8 -10.01 -5.15 -1.48
N ALA A 9 -10.24 -4.16 -2.34
CA ALA A 9 -9.27 -3.11 -2.62
C ALA A 9 -8.96 -2.24 -1.39
N LEU A 10 -9.99 -1.87 -0.60
CA LEU A 10 -9.77 -1.15 0.66
C LEU A 10 -8.95 -1.97 1.66
N ALA A 11 -9.28 -3.25 1.84
CA ALA A 11 -8.56 -4.13 2.75
C ALA A 11 -7.10 -4.29 2.33
N LEU A 12 -6.84 -4.48 1.03
CA LEU A 12 -5.48 -4.53 0.47
C LEU A 12 -4.74 -3.20 0.63
N GLY A 13 -5.41 -2.07 0.42
CA GLY A 13 -4.83 -0.75 0.61
C GLY A 13 -4.40 -0.51 2.06
N ILE A 14 -5.24 -0.88 3.04
CA ILE A 14 -4.91 -0.81 4.47
C ILE A 14 -3.75 -1.75 4.81
N TRP A 15 -3.78 -2.99 4.32
CA TRP A 15 -2.69 -3.95 4.52
C TRP A 15 -1.37 -3.43 3.94
N GLN A 16 -1.40 -2.83 2.75
CA GLN A 16 -0.22 -2.24 2.13
C GLN A 16 0.38 -1.12 2.97
N LEU A 17 -0.43 -0.29 3.65
CA LEU A 17 0.07 0.74 4.58
C LEU A 17 0.81 0.11 5.76
N VAL A 18 0.27 -0.97 6.33
CA VAL A 18 0.89 -1.69 7.45
C VAL A 18 2.24 -2.29 7.02
N VAL A 19 2.28 -2.96 5.88
CA VAL A 19 3.52 -3.57 5.34
C VAL A 19 4.55 -2.49 4.98
N SER A 20 4.12 -1.38 4.36
CA SER A 20 5.02 -0.26 4.03
C SER A 20 5.67 0.33 5.28
N LYS A 21 4.90 0.48 6.36
CA LYS A 21 5.42 0.95 7.65
C LYS A 21 6.43 -0.04 8.22
N GLN A 22 6.09 -1.32 8.28
CA GLN A 22 7.01 -2.36 8.77
C GLN A 22 8.30 -2.39 7.95
N TYR A 23 8.21 -2.25 6.62
CA TYR A 23 9.39 -2.23 5.77
C TYR A 23 10.25 -0.97 6.03
N PHE A 24 9.62 0.20 6.18
CA PHE A 24 10.30 1.45 6.54
C PHE A 24 11.03 1.37 7.88
N ASP A 25 10.34 0.88 8.91
CA ASP A 25 10.92 0.76 10.26
C ASP A 25 12.13 -0.20 10.26
N ASN A 26 12.09 -1.24 9.43
CA ASN A 26 13.16 -2.21 9.30
C ASN A 26 14.30 -1.79 8.35
N MET A 27 14.19 -0.67 7.62
CA MET A 27 15.23 -0.25 6.65
C MET A 27 16.61 -0.08 7.28
N LYS A 28 16.66 0.37 8.54
CA LYS A 28 17.92 0.57 9.28
C LYS A 28 18.71 -0.72 9.48
N ASN A 29 18.04 -1.87 9.43
CA ASN A 29 18.63 -3.19 9.63
C ASN A 29 18.84 -3.94 8.30
N GLN A 30 18.50 -3.33 7.16
CA GLN A 30 18.67 -3.94 5.84
C GLN A 30 20.07 -3.66 5.29
N SER A 31 20.68 -4.67 4.67
CA SER A 31 21.95 -4.55 3.92
C SER A 31 21.79 -3.86 2.56
N ALA A 32 20.54 -3.62 2.13
CA ALA A 32 20.23 -2.94 0.88
C ALA A 32 20.56 -1.43 0.97
N PRO A 33 20.98 -0.79 -0.12
CA PRO A 33 21.20 0.66 -0.13
C PRO A 33 19.91 1.39 0.22
N LEU A 34 19.99 2.26 1.23
CA LEU A 34 18.85 2.96 1.83
C LEU A 34 17.99 3.70 0.79
N LEU A 35 18.62 4.23 -0.26
CA LEU A 35 17.97 4.93 -1.37
C LEU A 35 16.93 4.03 -2.09
N PHE A 36 17.30 2.78 -2.37
CA PHE A 36 16.40 1.84 -3.05
C PHE A 36 15.25 1.41 -2.15
N SER A 37 15.52 1.21 -0.86
CA SER A 37 14.47 0.87 0.11
C SER A 37 13.45 2.02 0.23
N ILE A 38 13.90 3.28 0.27
CA ILE A 38 13.01 4.46 0.29
C ILE A 38 12.14 4.52 -0.97
N ILE A 39 12.73 4.32 -2.15
CA ILE A 39 11.99 4.29 -3.41
C ILE A 39 10.90 3.21 -3.36
N ALA A 40 11.22 2.01 -2.88
CA ALA A 40 10.25 0.92 -2.73
C ALA A 40 9.07 1.32 -1.80
N VAL A 41 9.33 2.01 -0.69
CA VAL A 41 8.26 2.51 0.19
C VAL A 41 7.41 3.58 -0.48
N ILE A 42 8.00 4.51 -1.23
CA ILE A 42 7.23 5.53 -1.95
C ILE A 42 6.25 4.87 -2.93
N PHE A 43 6.72 3.93 -3.76
CA PHE A 43 5.84 3.21 -4.69
C PHE A 43 4.80 2.37 -3.96
N SER A 44 5.17 1.75 -2.85
CA SER A 44 4.25 0.99 -2.00
C SER A 44 3.12 1.87 -1.44
N MET A 45 3.43 3.09 -1.00
CA MET A 45 2.47 4.06 -0.49
C MET A 45 1.56 4.61 -1.60
N LEU A 46 2.11 4.87 -2.79
CA LEU A 46 1.32 5.26 -3.96
C LEU A 46 0.32 4.15 -4.36
N PHE A 47 0.76 2.89 -4.33
CA PHE A 47 -0.10 1.75 -4.59
C PHE A 47 -1.22 1.62 -3.55
N ALA A 48 -0.91 1.82 -2.27
CA ALA A 48 -1.91 1.84 -1.20
C ALA A 48 -2.96 2.94 -1.43
N ALA A 49 -2.52 4.15 -1.77
CA ALA A 49 -3.42 5.27 -2.06
C ALA A 49 -4.33 4.96 -3.28
N PHE A 50 -3.76 4.39 -4.35
CA PHE A 50 -4.52 3.98 -5.52
C PHE A 50 -5.59 2.93 -5.17
N LEU A 51 -5.25 1.91 -4.40
CA LEU A 51 -6.19 0.88 -3.97
C LEU A 51 -7.32 1.44 -3.11
N ILE A 52 -7.02 2.40 -2.23
CA ILE A 52 -8.04 3.04 -1.41
C ILE A 52 -9.02 3.83 -2.30
N VAL A 53 -8.50 4.67 -3.20
CA VAL A 53 -9.32 5.46 -4.13
C VAL A 53 -10.16 4.55 -5.04
N TYR A 54 -9.53 3.53 -5.64
CA TYR A 54 -10.24 2.55 -6.47
C TYR A 54 -11.32 1.81 -5.69
N GLY A 55 -11.02 1.41 -4.46
CA GLY A 55 -11.96 0.76 -3.56
C GLY A 55 -13.18 1.62 -3.26
N LEU A 56 -12.97 2.90 -2.93
CA LEU A 56 -14.05 3.86 -2.72
C LEU A 56 -14.89 4.04 -3.99
N ILE A 57 -14.26 4.29 -5.15
CA ILE A 57 -14.98 4.44 -6.42
C ILE A 57 -15.85 3.20 -6.68
N LYS A 58 -15.32 1.99 -6.51
CA LYS A 58 -16.08 0.75 -6.75
C LYS A 58 -17.20 0.48 -5.75
N LEU A 59 -17.18 1.10 -4.57
CA LEU A 59 -18.29 0.99 -3.62
C LEU A 59 -19.45 1.93 -3.96
N PHE A 60 -19.15 3.09 -4.55
CA PHE A 60 -20.14 4.11 -4.86
C PHE A 60 -20.57 4.17 -6.33
N THR A 61 -20.01 3.32 -7.20
CA THR A 61 -20.34 3.21 -8.63
C THR A 61 -20.68 1.78 -9.05
#